data_AF-A0A922ILI5-F1
#
_entry.id   AF-A0A922ILI5-F1
#
_cell.length_a   1.000
_cell.length_b   1.000
_cell.length_c   1.000
_cell.angle_alpha   90.00
_cell.angle_beta   90.00
_cell.angle_gamma   90.00
#
_symmetry.space_group_name_H-M   'P 1'
#
loop_
_entity.id
_entity.type
_entity.pdbx_description
1 polymer ?
#
loop_
_entity_poly.entity_id
_entity_poly.type
_entity_poly.pdbx_seq_one_letter_code
_entity_poly.pdbx_strand_id
1 'polypeptide(L)'
;MGPNARVHRVSEIKECENQSKFVNQRVHEIETFFGNLCAELVSYTRRTSKLRNNGDEIARILLDYSNKEQINRTTSDALRKVSEYFVTLEDYRNTEIDRIVGKVVNPLAAYGEEIKHIKNSLKAESAARRREIMNMRKLERSSTVQSSREKQPKVG
;
A
#
# COMPACT_ATOMS: atom_id res chain seq x y z
N MET A 1 -27.12 30.25 25.21
CA MET A 1 -25.76 29.73 25.51
C MET A 1 -24.82 30.90 25.68
N GLY A 2 -24.05 30.94 26.78
CA GLY A 2 -23.12 32.05 27.04
C GLY A 2 -21.91 32.06 26.08
N PRO A 3 -21.26 33.22 25.89
CA PRO A 3 -20.12 33.37 24.97
C PRO A 3 -18.98 32.36 25.22
N ASN A 4 -18.77 31.97 26.48
CA ASN A 4 -17.70 31.06 26.89
C ASN A 4 -17.86 29.62 26.32
N ALA A 5 -19.10 29.13 26.20
CA ALA A 5 -19.41 27.80 25.64
C ALA A 5 -19.32 27.74 24.11
N ARG A 6 -19.19 28.89 23.44
CA ARG A 6 -18.97 28.99 22.00
C ARG A 6 -17.48 28.96 21.68
N VAL A 7 -16.68 29.72 22.44
CA VAL A 7 -15.22 29.78 22.30
C VAL A 7 -14.60 28.40 22.55
N HIS A 8 -15.00 27.71 23.63
CA HIS A 8 -14.52 26.36 23.96
C HIS A 8 -14.79 25.33 22.85
N ARG A 9 -15.97 25.41 22.21
CA ARG A 9 -16.33 24.50 21.12
C ARG A 9 -15.54 24.76 19.84
N VAL A 10 -15.26 26.04 19.54
CA VAL A 10 -14.47 26.41 18.37
C VAL A 10 -13.02 25.94 18.53
N SER A 11 -12.46 26.00 19.74
CA SER A 11 -11.13 25.45 20.01
C SER A 11 -11.10 23.92 19.86
N GLU A 12 -12.08 23.19 20.42
CA GLU A 12 -12.17 21.73 20.30
C GLU A 12 -12.27 21.27 18.83
N ILE A 13 -13.09 21.95 18.02
CA ILE A 13 -13.21 21.66 16.59
C ILE A 13 -11.86 21.83 15.89
N LYS A 14 -11.13 22.90 16.21
CA LYS A 14 -9.84 23.22 15.60
C LYS A 14 -8.76 22.22 15.99
N GLU A 15 -8.71 21.82 17.26
CA GLU A 15 -7.80 20.78 17.75
C GLU A 15 -8.05 19.44 17.05
N CYS A 16 -9.32 19.05 16.93
CA CYS A 16 -9.69 17.82 16.25
C CYS A 16 -9.39 17.85 14.74
N GLU A 17 -9.60 19.00 14.07
CA GLU A 17 -9.19 19.19 12.67
C GLU A 17 -7.67 19.06 12.48
N ASN A 18 -6.88 19.60 13.41
CA ASN A 18 -5.42 19.48 13.37
C ASN A 18 -4.97 18.04 13.57
N GLN A 19 -5.56 17.32 14.53
CA GLN A 19 -5.31 15.89 14.73
C GLN A 19 -5.68 15.08 13.49
N SER A 20 -6.85 15.34 12.89
CA SER A 20 -7.29 14.64 11.68
C SER A 20 -6.33 14.87 10.51
N LYS A 21 -5.85 16.11 10.30
CA LYS A 21 -4.83 16.41 9.28
C LYS A 21 -3.54 15.66 9.53
N PHE A 22 -3.05 15.63 10.77
CA PHE A 22 -1.84 14.91 11.15
C PHE A 22 -1.96 13.41 10.86
N VAL A 23 -3.06 12.78 11.28
CA VAL A 23 -3.30 11.35 11.03
C VAL A 23 -3.43 11.05 9.54
N ASN A 24 -4.15 11.86 8.77
CA ASN A 24 -4.27 11.68 7.32
C ASN A 24 -2.91 11.78 6.62
N GLN A 25 -2.08 12.75 7.01
CA GLN A 25 -0.73 12.90 6.48
C GLN A 25 0.12 11.66 6.79
N ARG A 26 0.05 11.17 8.04
CA ARG A 26 0.79 9.96 8.44
C ARG A 26 0.40 8.74 7.63
N VAL A 27 -0.90 8.50 7.45
CA VAL A 27 -1.42 7.37 6.70
C VAL A 27 -1.02 7.47 5.23
N HIS A 28 -1.07 8.67 4.64
CA HIS A 28 -0.67 8.87 3.25
C HIS A 28 0.82 8.57 3.00
N GLU A 29 1.70 8.98 3.92
CA GLU A 29 3.13 8.69 3.81
C GLU A 29 3.42 7.19 3.97
N ILE A 30 2.73 6.51 4.89
CA ILE A 30 2.85 5.06 5.07
C ILE A 30 2.39 4.33 3.80
N GLU A 31 1.23 4.69 3.26
CA GLU A 31 0.69 4.12 2.02
C GLU A 31 1.68 4.29 0.86
N THR A 32 2.25 5.49 0.70
CA THR A 32 3.23 5.78 -0.35
C THR A 32 4.49 4.93 -0.18
N PHE A 33 5.01 4.83 1.05
CA PHE A 33 6.16 3.99 1.34
C PHE A 33 5.91 2.52 0.98
N PHE A 34 4.77 1.97 1.40
CA PHE A 34 4.40 0.59 1.09
C PHE A 34 4.22 0.36 -0.42
N GLY A 35 3.59 1.30 -1.13
CA GLY A 35 3.46 1.25 -2.58
C GLY A 35 4.81 1.15 -3.28
N ASN A 36 5.76 2.01 -2.89
CA ASN A 36 7.12 2.01 -3.44
C ASN A 36 7.88 0.72 -3.11
N LEU A 37 7.78 0.25 -1.87
CA LEU A 37 8.43 -0.99 -1.42
C LEU A 37 7.89 -2.21 -2.18
N CYS A 38 6.57 -2.34 -2.31
CA CYS A 38 5.95 -3.42 -3.08
C CYS A 38 6.37 -3.37 -4.56
N ALA A 39 6.45 -2.19 -5.18
CA ALA A 39 6.94 -2.04 -6.54
C ALA A 39 8.39 -2.51 -6.70
N GLU A 40 9.26 -2.19 -5.74
CA GLU A 40 10.66 -2.64 -5.77
C GLU A 40 10.79 -4.16 -5.58
N LEU A 41 9.98 -4.76 -4.70
CA LEU A 41 9.95 -6.21 -4.52
C LEU A 41 9.45 -6.96 -5.77
N VAL A 42 8.44 -6.41 -6.46
CA VAL A 42 7.99 -6.94 -7.77
C VAL A 42 9.10 -6.80 -8.82
N SER A 43 9.83 -5.69 -8.82
CA SER A 43 10.98 -5.50 -9.71
C SER A 43 12.12 -6.49 -9.39
N TYR A 44 12.38 -6.74 -8.12
CA TYR A 44 13.35 -7.71 -7.64
C TYR A 44 13.00 -9.15 -8.08
N THR A 45 11.79 -9.63 -7.79
CA THR A 45 11.34 -10.97 -8.21
C THR A 45 11.43 -11.16 -9.73
N ARG A 46 11.04 -10.16 -10.52
CA ARG A 46 11.19 -10.18 -11.98
C ARG A 46 12.65 -10.29 -12.43
N ARG A 47 13.59 -9.60 -11.76
CA ARG A 47 15.03 -9.71 -12.04
C ARG A 47 15.54 -11.12 -11.72
N THR A 48 15.10 -11.70 -10.62
CA THR A 48 15.44 -13.09 -10.25
C THR A 48 14.88 -14.09 -11.26
N SER A 49 13.64 -13.91 -11.75
CA SER A 49 13.09 -14.76 -12.82
C SER A 49 13.88 -14.66 -14.13
N LYS A 50 14.37 -13.47 -14.49
CA LYS A 50 15.25 -13.31 -15.65
C LYS A 50 16.59 -14.01 -15.47
N LEU A 51 17.18 -13.89 -14.28
CA LEU A 51 18.40 -14.62 -13.94
C LEU A 51 18.20 -16.13 -14.06
N ARG A 52 17.04 -16.62 -13.61
CA ARG A 52 16.64 -18.03 -13.77
C ARG A 52 16.64 -18.47 -15.23
N ASN A 53 15.91 -17.73 -16.06
CA ASN A 53 15.81 -18.03 -17.49
C ASN A 53 17.18 -18.02 -18.20
N ASN A 54 18.11 -17.17 -17.77
CA ASN A 54 19.47 -17.17 -18.32
C ASN A 54 20.23 -18.45 -17.93
N GLY A 55 20.04 -18.95 -16.71
CA GLY A 55 20.62 -20.21 -16.28
C GLY A 55 20.02 -21.42 -17.00
N ASP A 56 18.71 -21.41 -17.23
CA ASP A 56 18.02 -22.44 -18.03
C ASP A 56 18.61 -22.50 -19.45
N GLU A 57 18.88 -21.33 -20.04
CA GLU A 57 19.50 -21.24 -21.36
C GLU A 57 20.95 -21.77 -21.38
N ILE A 58 21.73 -21.48 -20.33
CA ILE A 58 23.09 -22.04 -20.19
C ILE A 58 23.02 -23.57 -20.08
N ALA A 59 22.12 -24.11 -19.25
CA ALA A 59 21.92 -25.55 -19.12
C ALA A 59 21.58 -26.18 -20.47
N ARG A 60 20.68 -25.56 -21.24
CA ARG A 60 20.27 -26.00 -22.57
C ARG A 60 21.44 -26.03 -23.55
N ILE A 61 22.26 -24.97 -23.60
CA ILE A 61 23.43 -24.89 -24.48
C ILE A 61 24.46 -25.98 -24.13
N LEU A 62 24.71 -26.22 -22.84
CA LEU A 62 25.62 -27.27 -22.38
C LEU A 62 25.12 -28.66 -22.79
N LEU A 63 23.83 -28.92 -22.63
CA LEU A 63 23.21 -30.18 -23.02
C LEU A 63 23.28 -30.39 -24.54
N ASP A 64 22.96 -29.36 -25.32
CA ASP A 64 23.07 -29.39 -26.79
C ASP A 64 24.50 -29.69 -27.25
N TYR A 65 25.51 -29.08 -26.61
CA TYR A 65 26.90 -29.39 -26.92
C TYR A 65 27.22 -30.85 -26.56
N SER A 66 26.84 -31.29 -25.35
CA SER A 66 27.10 -32.68 -24.93
C SER A 66 26.54 -33.70 -25.92
N ASN A 67 25.37 -33.44 -26.49
CA ASN A 67 24.73 -34.27 -27.52
C ASN A 67 25.43 -34.21 -28.88
N LYS A 68 26.14 -33.12 -29.20
CA LYS A 68 26.93 -33.01 -30.44
C LYS A 68 28.32 -33.65 -30.30
N GLU A 69 28.83 -33.78 -29.09
CA GLU A 69 30.10 -34.43 -28.81
C GLU A 69 29.96 -35.97 -28.88
N GLN A 70 30.29 -36.53 -30.05
CA GLN A 70 30.13 -37.95 -30.36
C GLN A 70 31.43 -38.77 -30.20
N ILE A 71 32.58 -38.09 -30.12
CA ILE A 71 33.90 -38.75 -30.12
C ILE A 71 34.41 -38.83 -28.69
N ASN A 72 34.49 -37.69 -28.00
CA ASN A 72 34.98 -37.61 -26.64
C ASN A 72 33.84 -37.78 -25.63
N ARG A 73 33.52 -39.04 -25.33
CA ARG A 73 32.46 -39.41 -24.38
C ARG A 73 32.66 -38.80 -22.99
N THR A 74 33.90 -38.72 -22.51
CA THR A 74 34.21 -38.12 -21.20
C THR A 74 33.80 -36.64 -21.17
N THR A 75 34.09 -35.89 -22.24
CA THR A 75 33.66 -34.49 -22.36
C THR A 75 32.15 -34.37 -22.47
N SER A 76 31.49 -35.23 -23.27
CA SER A 76 30.02 -35.27 -23.37
C SER A 76 29.39 -35.50 -21.99
N ASP A 77 29.85 -36.49 -21.23
CA ASP A 77 29.34 -36.81 -19.90
C ASP A 77 29.58 -35.66 -18.90
N ALA A 78 30.75 -35.01 -18.96
CA ALA A 78 31.05 -33.87 -18.11
C ALA A 78 30.13 -32.67 -18.42
N LEU A 79 29.91 -32.34 -19.69
CA LEU A 79 29.03 -31.24 -20.11
C LEU A 79 27.58 -31.49 -19.70
N ARG A 80 27.09 -32.72 -19.88
CA ARG A 80 25.75 -33.12 -19.43
C ARG A 80 25.61 -32.95 -17.92
N LYS A 81 26.61 -33.37 -17.15
CA LYS A 81 26.61 -33.22 -15.69
C LYS A 81 26.64 -31.77 -15.22
N VAL A 82 27.38 -30.90 -15.90
CA VAL A 82 27.37 -29.45 -15.61
C VAL A 82 26.02 -28.83 -15.97
N SER A 83 25.37 -29.27 -17.05
CA SER A 83 24.00 -28.88 -17.40
C SER A 83 23.01 -29.24 -16.28
N GLU A 84 23.06 -30.48 -15.78
CA GLU A 84 22.23 -30.95 -14.66
C GLU A 84 22.43 -30.12 -13.38
N TYR A 85 23.66 -29.68 -13.10
CA TYR A 85 23.93 -28.76 -11.98
C TYR A 85 23.26 -27.40 -12.18
N PHE A 86 23.30 -26.84 -13.38
CA PHE A 86 22.58 -25.59 -13.67
C PHE A 86 21.07 -25.77 -13.51
N VAL A 87 20.48 -26.84 -14.05
CA VAL A 87 19.04 -27.13 -13.87
C VAL A 87 18.68 -27.11 -12.38
N THR A 88 19.47 -27.80 -11.55
CA THR A 88 19.24 -27.84 -10.10
C THR A 88 19.36 -26.46 -9.45
N LEU A 89 20.34 -25.64 -9.88
CA LEU A 89 20.49 -24.26 -9.39
C LEU A 89 19.29 -23.38 -9.77
N GLU A 90 18.73 -23.56 -10.96
CA GLU A 90 17.57 -22.80 -11.42
C GLU A 90 16.26 -23.24 -10.74
N ASP A 91 16.12 -24.52 -10.37
CA ASP A 91 15.03 -25.00 -9.52
C ASP A 91 15.07 -24.37 -8.12
N TYR A 92 16.27 -24.20 -7.54
CA TYR A 92 16.43 -23.48 -6.28
C TYR A 92 16.04 -22.01 -6.41
N ARG A 93 16.44 -21.34 -7.50
CA ARG A 93 16.03 -19.95 -7.77
C ARG A 93 14.54 -19.82 -8.00
N ASN A 94 13.91 -20.80 -8.65
CA ASN A 94 12.45 -20.83 -8.77
C ASN A 94 11.78 -20.89 -7.39
N THR A 95 12.26 -21.78 -6.53
CA THR A 95 11.78 -21.90 -5.14
C THR A 95 12.03 -20.62 -4.34
N GLU A 96 13.17 -19.95 -4.56
CA GLU A 96 13.49 -18.66 -3.95
C GLU A 96 12.47 -17.58 -4.36
N ILE A 97 12.14 -17.48 -5.66
CA ILE A 97 11.11 -16.56 -6.17
C ILE A 97 9.77 -16.82 -5.49
N ASP A 98 9.32 -18.08 -5.46
CA ASP A 98 8.05 -18.45 -4.81
C ASP A 98 8.04 -18.08 -3.33
N ARG A 99 9.18 -18.27 -2.64
CA ARG A 99 9.32 -17.91 -1.24
C ARG A 99 9.32 -16.40 -1.02
N ILE A 100 9.99 -15.62 -1.87
CA ILE A 100 9.95 -14.15 -1.80
C ILE A 100 8.51 -13.67 -2.00
N VAL A 101 7.81 -14.17 -3.01
CA VAL A 101 6.41 -13.81 -3.26
C VAL A 101 5.54 -14.16 -2.07
N GLY A 102 5.58 -15.42 -1.63
CA GLY A 102 4.70 -15.93 -0.58
C GLY A 102 4.98 -15.37 0.82
N LYS A 103 6.25 -15.15 1.16
CA LYS A 103 6.67 -14.78 2.53
C LYS A 103 7.06 -13.32 2.71
N VAL A 104 7.29 -12.58 1.62
CA VAL A 104 7.69 -11.17 1.69
C VAL A 104 6.66 -10.28 0.99
N VAL A 105 6.37 -10.55 -0.29
CA VAL A 105 5.47 -9.70 -1.08
C VAL A 105 4.03 -9.77 -0.56
N ASN A 106 3.49 -10.97 -0.39
CA ASN A 106 2.09 -11.14 -0.01
C ASN A 106 1.75 -10.53 1.38
N PRO A 107 2.55 -10.73 2.44
CA PRO A 107 2.30 -10.07 3.72
C PRO A 107 2.33 -8.54 3.65
N LEU A 108 3.29 -7.97 2.90
CA LEU A 108 3.38 -6.51 2.74
C LEU A 108 2.23 -5.96 1.90
N ALA A 109 1.80 -6.69 0.87
CA ALA A 109 0.64 -6.31 0.05
C ALA A 109 -0.67 -6.35 0.87
N ALA A 110 -0.87 -7.37 1.70
CA ALA A 110 -2.02 -7.46 2.59
C ALA A 110 -2.07 -6.27 3.57
N TYR A 111 -0.93 -5.92 4.18
CA TYR A 111 -0.84 -4.74 5.03
C TYR A 111 -1.09 -3.44 4.25
N GLY A 112 -0.63 -3.36 3.00
CA GLY A 112 -0.94 -2.27 2.08
C GLY A 112 -2.45 -2.04 1.88
N GLU A 113 -3.23 -3.12 1.74
CA GLU A 113 -4.69 -3.01 1.66
C GLU A 113 -5.32 -2.55 2.98
N GLU A 114 -4.81 -2.98 4.14
CA GLU A 114 -5.26 -2.45 5.45
C GLU A 114 -5.02 -0.93 5.56
N ILE A 115 -3.86 -0.43 5.13
CA ILE A 115 -3.58 1.02 5.11
C ILE A 115 -4.58 1.77 4.22
N LYS A 116 -4.92 1.19 3.07
CA LYS A 116 -5.91 1.76 2.13
C LYS A 116 -7.32 1.75 2.73
N HIS A 117 -7.69 0.72 3.48
CA HIS A 117 -8.93 0.69 4.25
C HIS A 117 -8.96 1.82 5.30
N ILE A 118 -7.89 1.98 6.09
CA ILE A 118 -7.77 3.07 7.07
C ILE A 118 -7.92 4.43 6.40
N LYS A 119 -7.23 4.66 5.27
CA LYS A 119 -7.34 5.89 4.49
C LYS A 119 -8.77 6.17 4.02
N ASN A 120 -9.48 5.16 3.55
CA ASN A 120 -10.87 5.30 3.11
C ASN A 120 -11.80 5.63 4.28
N SER A 121 -11.60 4.97 5.43
CA SER A 121 -12.34 5.25 6.67
C SER A 121 -12.12 6.69 7.14
N LEU A 122 -10.87 7.18 7.14
CA LEU A 122 -10.55 8.58 7.49
C LEU A 122 -11.19 9.59 6.52
N LYS A 123 -11.24 9.28 5.23
CA LYS A 123 -11.96 10.10 4.24
C LYS A 123 -13.45 10.15 4.55
N ALA A 124 -14.07 9.02 4.88
CA ALA A 124 -15.48 8.95 5.25
C ALA A 124 -15.78 9.74 6.54
N GLU A 125 -14.95 9.57 7.57
CA GLU A 125 -15.07 10.30 8.85
C GLU A 125 -14.94 11.82 8.63
N SER A 126 -13.93 12.25 7.86
CA SER A 126 -13.74 13.68 7.54
C SER A 126 -14.94 14.27 6.78
N ALA A 127 -15.58 13.49 5.90
CA ALA A 127 -16.79 13.91 5.19
C ALA A 127 -18.01 13.97 6.11
N ALA A 128 -18.18 13.01 7.03
CA ALA A 128 -19.22 13.04 8.05
C ALA A 128 -19.07 14.27 8.97
N ARG A 129 -17.86 14.52 9.47
CA ARG A 129 -17.52 15.68 10.31
C ARG A 129 -17.81 17.01 9.60
N ARG A 130 -17.41 17.15 8.33
CA ARG A 130 -17.75 18.35 7.54
C ARG A 130 -19.25 18.60 7.46
N ARG A 131 -20.06 17.54 7.30
CA ARG A 131 -21.53 17.64 7.31
C ARG A 131 -22.06 18.09 8.67
N GLU A 132 -21.54 17.53 9.76
CA GLU A 132 -21.93 17.90 11.12
C GLU A 132 -21.61 19.37 11.44
N ILE A 133 -20.41 19.85 11.08
CA ILE A 133 -20.02 21.26 11.23
C ILE A 133 -20.95 22.18 10.42
N MET A 134 -21.28 21.80 9.18
CA MET A 134 -22.23 22.57 8.37
C MET A 134 -23.63 22.62 9.00
N ASN A 135 -24.12 21.49 9.52
CA ASN A 135 -25.42 21.42 10.18
C ASN A 135 -25.45 22.25 11.47
N MET A 136 -24.40 22.19 12.29
CA MET A 136 -24.26 23.05 13.47
C MET A 136 -24.30 24.53 13.10
N ARG A 137 -23.53 24.96 12.09
CA ARG A 137 -23.53 26.37 11.64
C ARG A 137 -24.90 26.82 11.13
N LYS A 138 -25.68 25.93 10.50
CA LYS A 138 -27.06 26.21 10.11
C LYS A 138 -27.97 26.38 11.33
N LEU A 139 -27.88 25.48 12.31
CA LEU A 139 -28.66 25.55 13.55
C LEU A 139 -28.36 26.83 14.35
N GLU A 140 -27.09 27.22 14.48
CA GLU A 140 -26.71 28.48 15.14
C GLU A 140 -27.33 29.70 14.45
N ARG A 141 -27.36 29.72 13.11
CA ARG A 141 -27.99 30.82 12.36
C ARG A 141 -29.50 30.85 12.61
N SER A 142 -30.17 29.70 12.53
CA SER A 142 -31.62 29.62 12.76
C SER A 142 -32.00 30.00 14.19
N SER A 143 -31.28 29.55 15.21
CA SER A 143 -31.53 29.91 16.61
C SER A 143 -31.33 31.40 16.88
N THR A 144 -30.37 32.04 16.20
CA THR A 144 -30.12 33.48 16.34
C THR A 144 -31.25 34.29 15.69
N VAL A 145 -31.73 33.86 14.52
CA VAL A 145 -32.88 34.49 13.85
C VAL A 145 -34.17 34.35 14.66
N GLN A 146 -34.39 33.21 15.29
CA GLN A 146 -35.56 32.95 16.13
C GLN A 146 -35.54 33.81 17.41
N SER A 147 -34.40 33.90 18.09
CA SER A 147 -34.20 34.79 19.25
C SER A 147 -34.39 36.27 18.91
N SER A 148 -34.03 36.71 17.70
CA SER A 148 -34.25 38.08 17.25
C SER A 148 -35.71 38.38 16.89
N ARG A 149 -36.49 37.38 16.46
CA ARG A 149 -37.93 37.51 16.20
C ARG A 149 -38.75 37.58 17.48
N GLU A 150 -38.37 36.83 18.52
CA GLU A 150 -39.04 36.85 19.83
C GLU A 150 -38.80 38.15 20.62
N LYS A 151 -37.76 38.92 20.27
CA LYS A 151 -37.44 40.22 20.89
C LYS A 151 -38.08 41.43 20.21
N GLN A 152 -38.82 41.24 19.11
CA GLN A 152 -39.62 42.33 18.54
C GLN A 152 -40.89 42.52 19.38
N PRO A 153 -41.22 43.74 19.81
CA PRO A 153 -42.40 43.97 20.65
C PRO A 153 -43.66 43.63 19.86
N LYS A 154 -44.56 42.85 20.48
CA LYS A 154 -45.93 42.72 19.97
C LYS A 154 -46.58 44.10 20.12
N VAL A 155 -46.69 44.83 19.02
CA VAL A 155 -47.53 46.03 18.94
C VAL A 155 -48.97 45.53 18.87
N GLY A 156 -49.74 45.80 19.93
CA GLY A 156 -51.13 45.40 20.08
C GLY A 156 -51.56 45.50 21.53
#